data_AF-A0A6L7D331-F1
#
_entry.id   AF-A0A6L7D331-F1
#
_cell.length_a   1.000
_cell.length_b   1.000
_cell.length_c   1.000
_cell.angle_alpha   90.00
_cell.angle_beta   90.00
_cell.angle_gamma   90.00
#
_symmetry.space_group_name_H-M   'P 1'
#
loop_
_entity.id
_entity.type
_entity.pdbx_description
1 polymer ?
#
loop_
_entity_poly.entity_id
_entity_poly.type
_entity_poly.pdbx_seq_one_letter_code
_entity_poly.pdbx_strand_id
1 'polypeptide(L)'
;MTTLMQLKVDKELKAKADKLFGELGLDTPTALRMFLSAAVREQRLPLKLSIKKDPFYSDENIAFIKESIRQIEQGKVVEKTIDELENTIEEKAHA
;
A
#
# COMPACT_ATOMS: atom_id res chain seq x y z
N MET A 1 22.64 -21.63 -13.45
CA MET A 1 23.89 -21.23 -12.75
C MET A 1 23.50 -20.35 -11.58
N THR A 2 23.98 -20.61 -10.36
CA THR A 2 23.71 -19.79 -9.18
C THR A 2 24.96 -19.03 -8.77
N THR A 3 24.83 -17.76 -8.42
CA THR A 3 25.95 -16.92 -7.96
C THR A 3 25.77 -16.58 -6.49
N LEU A 4 26.87 -16.61 -5.72
CA LEU A 4 26.87 -16.21 -4.32
C LEU A 4 26.72 -14.69 -4.21
N MET A 5 25.73 -14.24 -3.45
CA MET A 5 25.53 -12.82 -3.11
C MET A 5 25.77 -12.65 -1.60
N GLN A 6 26.71 -11.79 -1.24
CA GLN A 6 26.99 -11.43 0.15
C GLN A 6 26.36 -10.07 0.46
N LEU A 7 25.51 -10.02 1.48
CA LEU A 7 24.84 -8.81 1.94
C LEU A 7 25.29 -8.50 3.37
N LYS A 8 25.78 -7.28 3.61
CA LYS A 8 26.03 -6.78 4.96
C LYS A 8 24.75 -6.13 5.48
N VAL A 9 24.26 -6.63 6.61
CA VAL A 9 23.07 -6.10 7.29
C VAL A 9 23.38 -5.96 8.77
N ASP A 10 22.71 -5.00 9.41
CA ASP A 10 22.76 -4.87 10.86
C ASP A 10 22.18 -6.13 11.54
N LYS A 11 22.73 -6.48 12.70
CA LYS A 11 22.36 -7.70 13.42
C LYS A 11 20.90 -7.66 13.89
N GLU A 12 20.42 -6.51 14.35
CA GLU A 12 19.03 -6.35 14.78
C GLU A 12 18.07 -6.43 13.60
N LEU A 13 18.45 -5.80 12.47
CA LEU A 13 17.64 -5.87 11.26
C LEU A 13 17.50 -7.31 10.77
N LYS A 14 18.60 -8.08 10.78
CA LYS A 14 18.56 -9.50 10.41
C LYS A 14 17.67 -10.31 11.34
N ALA A 15 17.78 -10.11 12.65
CA ALA A 15 16.94 -10.82 13.62
C ALA A 15 15.44 -10.52 13.43
N LYS A 16 15.09 -9.26 13.15
CA LYS A 16 13.72 -8.85 12.84
C LYS A 16 13.21 -9.49 11.54
N ALA A 17 14.04 -9.50 10.49
CA ALA A 17 13.70 -10.13 9.22
C ALA A 17 13.50 -11.65 9.35
N ASP A 18 14.41 -12.35 10.05
CA ASP A 18 14.29 -13.79 10.27
C ASP A 18 13.01 -14.15 11.03
N LYS A 19 12.63 -13.35 12.04
CA LYS A 19 11.37 -13.54 12.77
C LYS A 19 10.16 -13.33 11.87
N LEU A 20 10.11 -12.20 11.15
CA LEU A 20 9.00 -11.85 10.26
C LEU A 20 8.78 -12.92 9.18
N PHE A 21 9.85 -13.30 8.47
CA PHE A 21 9.73 -14.30 7.41
C PHE A 21 9.46 -15.70 7.97
N GLY A 22 10.00 -16.03 9.15
CA GLY A 22 9.69 -17.27 9.85
C GLY A 22 8.20 -17.41 10.20
N GLU A 23 7.56 -16.33 10.67
CA GLU A 23 6.10 -16.28 10.90
C GLU A 23 5.29 -16.49 9.61
N LEU A 24 5.87 -16.14 8.45
CA LEU A 24 5.29 -16.36 7.13
C LEU A 24 5.68 -17.71 6.51
N GLY A 25 6.43 -18.57 7.22
CA GLY A 25 6.89 -19.86 6.73
C GLY A 25 8.02 -19.79 5.70
N LEU A 26 8.79 -18.70 5.69
CA LEU A 26 9.87 -18.44 4.74
C LEU A 26 11.19 -18.21 5.46
N ASP A 27 12.30 -18.60 4.83
CA ASP A 27 13.62 -18.13 5.25
C ASP A 27 13.95 -16.77 4.59
N THR A 28 14.80 -16.00 5.25
CA THR A 28 15.25 -14.68 4.76
C THR A 28 15.87 -14.73 3.35
N PRO A 29 16.74 -15.71 3.01
CA PRO A 29 17.26 -15.84 1.65
C PRO A 29 16.19 -16.06 0.58
N THR A 30 15.15 -16.84 0.86
CA THR A 30 14.03 -17.13 -0.05
C THR A 30 13.20 -15.87 -0.26
N ALA A 31 12.86 -15.17 0.82
CA ALA A 31 12.17 -13.89 0.73
C ALA A 31 12.97 -12.87 -0.11
N LEU A 32 14.29 -12.81 0.06
CA LEU A 32 15.15 -11.92 -0.73
C LEU A 32 15.20 -12.31 -2.22
N ARG A 33 15.24 -13.61 -2.54
CA ARG A 33 15.16 -14.10 -3.93
C ARG A 33 13.82 -13.72 -4.56
N MET A 34 12.72 -13.91 -3.83
CA MET A 34 11.38 -13.51 -4.30
C MET A 34 11.31 -12.00 -4.56
N PHE A 35 11.89 -11.19 -3.67
CA PHE A 35 11.99 -9.74 -3.85
C PHE A 35 12.71 -9.38 -5.15
N LEU A 36 13.88 -9.97 -5.40
CA LEU A 36 14.64 -9.74 -6.64
C LEU A 36 13.86 -10.20 -7.87
N SER A 37 13.22 -11.37 -7.83
CA SER A 37 12.39 -11.86 -8.93
C SER A 37 11.20 -10.94 -9.21
N ALA A 38 10.53 -10.43 -8.18
CA ALA A 38 9.44 -9.48 -8.32
C ALA A 38 9.93 -8.15 -8.92
N ALA A 39 11.08 -7.64 -8.47
CA ALA A 39 11.66 -6.41 -8.99
C ALA A 39 12.00 -6.50 -10.47
N VAL A 40 12.58 -7.63 -10.90
CA VAL A 40 12.89 -7.91 -12.31
C VAL A 40 11.62 -8.09 -13.12
N ARG A 41 10.63 -8.83 -12.60
CA ARG A 41 9.36 -9.07 -13.31
C ARG A 41 8.59 -7.77 -13.56
N GLU A 42 8.59 -6.86 -12.58
CA GLU A 42 7.80 -5.63 -12.63
C GLU A 42 8.61 -4.42 -13.11
N GLN A 43 9.90 -4.59 -13.41
CA GLN A 43 10.84 -3.54 -13.82
C GLN A 43 10.79 -2.30 -12.90
N ARG A 44 10.52 -2.53 -11.61
CA ARG A 44 10.37 -1.50 -10.58
C ARG A 44 10.72 -2.07 -9.22
N LEU A 45 10.90 -1.23 -8.23
CA LEU A 45 11.06 -1.67 -6.86
C LEU A 45 9.70 -2.17 -6.31
N PRO A 46 9.55 -3.45 -5.91
CA PRO A 46 8.28 -4.03 -5.50
C PRO A 46 7.97 -3.72 -4.02
N LEU A 47 8.19 -2.47 -3.63
CA LEU A 47 7.83 -1.91 -2.34
C LEU A 47 7.33 -0.48 -2.55
N LYS A 48 6.35 -0.06 -1.76
CA LYS A 48 5.86 1.32 -1.80
C LYS A 48 6.89 2.21 -1.10
N LEU A 49 7.66 2.96 -1.88
CA LEU A 49 8.53 4.01 -1.35
C LEU A 49 7.66 5.18 -0.91
N SER A 50 7.51 5.38 0.39
CA SER A 50 6.82 6.54 0.92
C SER A 50 7.60 7.13 2.09
N ILE A 51 7.85 8.44 2.03
CA ILE A 51 8.45 9.20 3.13
C ILE A 51 7.37 9.55 4.18
N LYS A 52 6.10 9.57 3.77
CA LYS A 52 4.94 9.83 4.64
C LYS A 52 4.21 8.51 4.93
N LYS A 53 3.55 8.39 6.09
CA LYS A 53 2.60 7.30 6.35
C LYS A 53 1.59 7.24 5.19
N ASP A 54 1.18 6.03 4.81
CA ASP A 54 0.25 5.78 3.71
C ASP A 54 -0.92 6.79 3.76
N PRO A 55 -1.12 7.62 2.71
CA PRO A 55 -2.18 8.64 2.71
C PRO A 55 -3.56 8.06 3.00
N PHE A 56 -3.80 6.80 2.60
CA PHE A 56 -5.04 6.08 2.85
C PHE A 56 -5.29 5.86 4.36
N TYR A 57 -4.24 5.71 5.16
CA TYR A 57 -4.32 5.56 6.62
C TYR A 57 -3.87 6.82 7.37
N SER A 58 -3.90 7.98 6.72
CA SER A 58 -3.64 9.25 7.40
C SER A 58 -4.75 9.56 8.41
N ASP A 59 -4.41 10.21 9.52
CA ASP A 59 -5.38 10.58 10.56
C ASP A 59 -6.50 11.46 9.98
N GLU A 60 -6.17 12.31 9.00
CA GLU A 60 -7.11 13.14 8.25
C GLU A 60 -8.09 12.29 7.41
N ASN A 61 -7.59 11.31 6.65
CA ASN A 61 -8.46 10.42 5.87
C ASN A 61 -9.35 9.55 6.77
N ILE A 62 -8.83 9.07 7.90
CA ILE A 62 -9.61 8.30 8.88
C ILE A 62 -10.72 9.17 9.50
N ALA A 63 -10.44 10.44 9.80
CA ALA A 63 -11.45 11.37 10.28
C ALA A 63 -12.53 11.64 9.22
N PHE A 64 -12.15 11.80 7.96
CA PHE A 64 -13.08 11.98 6.84
C PHE A 64 -13.98 10.76 6.64
N ILE A 65 -13.43 9.54 6.71
CA ILE A 65 -14.20 8.29 6.62
C ILE A 65 -15.22 8.21 7.77
N LYS A 66 -14.82 8.53 9.00
CA LYS A 66 -15.74 8.54 10.15
C LYS A 66 -16.88 9.53 9.97
N GLU A 67 -16.60 10.71 9.46
CA GLU A 67 -17.64 11.72 9.18
C GLU A 67 -18.57 11.24 8.06
N SER A 68 -18.03 10.61 7.02
CA SER A 68 -18.83 10.03 5.93
C SER A 68 -19.77 8.93 6.45
N ILE A 69 -19.29 8.04 7.33
CA ILE A 69 -20.12 7.02 8.01
C ILE A 69 -21.24 7.69 8.80
N ARG A 70 -20.94 8.75 9.56
CA ARG A 70 -21.95 9.49 10.33
C ARG A 70 -23.01 10.13 9.42
N GLN A 71 -22.63 10.65 8.26
CA GLN A 71 -23.57 11.22 7.28
C GLN A 71 -24.51 10.15 6.72
N ILE A 72 -24.00 8.95 6.46
CA ILE A 72 -24.80 7.79 6.04
C ILE A 72 -25.79 7.40 7.14
N GLU A 73 -25.33 7.28 8.40
CA GLU A 73 -26.20 6.97 9.55
C GLU A 73 -27.28 8.03 9.79
N GLN A 74 -27.00 9.29 9.49
CA GLN A 74 -27.95 10.40 9.57
C GLN A 74 -28.88 10.49 8.34
N GLY A 75 -28.78 9.58 7.38
CA GLY A 75 -29.58 9.59 6.16
C GLY A 75 -29.27 10.75 5.21
N LYS A 76 -28.14 11.45 5.41
CA LYS A 76 -27.68 12.54 4.53
C LYS A 76 -26.87 11.96 3.37
N VAL A 77 -27.48 11.05 2.63
CA VAL A 77 -26.88 10.41 1.45
C VAL A 77 -27.53 10.98 0.20
N VAL A 78 -26.69 11.29 -0.78
CA VAL A 78 -27.14 11.68 -2.12
C VAL A 78 -26.97 10.46 -3.01
N GLU A 79 -28.07 9.80 -3.33
CA GLU A 79 -28.07 8.74 -4.33
C GLU A 79 -28.03 9.37 -5.72
N LYS A 80 -27.04 8.98 -6.51
CA LYS A 80 -26.87 9.38 -7.91
C LYS A 80 -26.49 8.15 -8.71
N THR A 81 -26.93 8.09 -9.95
CA THR A 81 -26.47 7.06 -10.90
C THR A 81 -25.06 7.38 -11.38
N ILE A 82 -24.34 6.37 -11.88
CA ILE A 82 -22.96 6.54 -12.40
C ILE A 82 -22.93 7.64 -13.48
N ASP A 83 -23.90 7.62 -14.40
CA ASP A 83 -24.02 8.62 -15.48
C ASP A 83 -24.21 10.06 -14.94
N GLU A 84 -24.94 10.23 -13.83
CA GLU A 84 -25.13 11.56 -13.21
C GLU A 84 -23.89 12.05 -12.47
N LEU A 85 -23.08 11.14 -11.91
CA LEU A 85 -21.80 11.49 -11.29
C LEU A 85 -20.80 11.98 -12.33
N GLU A 86 -20.69 11.29 -13.47
CA GLU A 86 -19.75 11.63 -14.54
C GLU A 86 -20.02 13.05 -15.08
N ASN A 87 -21.29 13.37 -15.35
CA ASN A 87 -21.69 14.71 -15.80
C ASN A 87 -21.34 15.82 -14.78
N THR A 88 -21.41 15.53 -13.48
CA THR A 88 -21.09 16.51 -12.42
C THR A 88 -19.58 16.79 -12.32
N ILE A 89 -18.74 15.82 -12.72
CA ILE A 89 -17.27 15.96 -12.74
C ILE A 89 -16.86 16.81 -13.94
N GLU A 90 -17.51 16.65 -15.09
CA GLU A 90 -17.25 17.45 -16.30
C GLU A 90 -17.61 18.93 -16.13
N GLU A 91 -18.74 19.26 -15.48
CA GLU A 91 -19.14 20.65 -15.21
C GLU A 91 -18.14 21.40 -14.31
N LYS A 92 -17.48 20.69 -13.38
CA LYS A 92 -16.47 21.29 -12.49
C LYS A 92 -15.08 21.40 -13.10
N ALA A 93 -14.80 20.69 -14.20
CA ALA A 93 -13.52 20.77 -14.90
C ALA A 93 -13.44 21.96 -15.89
N HIS A 94 -14.56 22.61 -16.17
CA HIS A 94 -14.67 23.74 -17.11
C HIS A 94 -15.01 25.09 -16.46
N ALA A 95 -14.99 25.19 -15.13
CA ALA A 95 -15.09 26.44 -14.37
C ALA A 95 -13.77 26.76 -13.64
#